data_AF-A0A565CQD0-F1
#
_entry.id   AF-A0A565CQD0-F1
#
_cell.length_a   1.000
_cell.length_b   1.000
_cell.length_c   1.000
_cell.angle_alpha   90.00
_cell.angle_beta   90.00
_cell.angle_gamma   90.00
#
_symmetry.space_group_name_H-M   'P 1'
#
loop_
_entity.id
_entity.type
_entity.pdbx_description
1 polymer ?
#
loop_
_entity_poly.entity_id
_entity_poly.type
_entity_poly.pdbx_seq_one_letter_code
_entity_poly.pdbx_strand_id
1 'polypeptide(L)'
;MTLEKLYMWEAKLFAEVTVEEKLRVLYERGYKVLKKLDQTGAEPSKIYEAEAVVKLHLSKINVAVRAVETISMRIHKIRDEELWFQVIEIINGFKEMWRFLAKCHHKQFRAITRSKSCVHIVEKGSSSRKATQKVEEQIRRYRESLRGYIDAHRGFVKLLNEWLNRNITEDDETEIEAPEIFRVCSEWLREIESVEEVKVLSAVEEMRLIFQGLGFKQIEEEKQRMRTERLCKELEKKTNGAEEILGTAFVFPASDSGPAKKMMMEPEFRK
;
A
#
# COMPACT_ATOMS: atom_id res chain seq x y z
N MET A 1 -21.16 0.00 10.03
CA MET A 1 -19.90 0.79 10.07
C MET A 1 -20.22 2.26 10.33
N THR A 2 -19.37 3.05 11.01
CA THR A 2 -19.70 4.45 11.39
C THR A 2 -20.00 5.35 10.19
N LEU A 3 -19.28 5.18 9.08
CA LEU A 3 -19.55 5.89 7.83
C LEU A 3 -20.93 5.55 7.23
N GLU A 4 -21.35 4.28 7.27
CA GLU A 4 -22.71 3.88 6.83
C GLU A 4 -23.78 4.51 7.71
N LYS A 5 -23.51 4.58 9.02
CA LYS A 5 -24.40 5.22 9.99
C LYS A 5 -24.54 6.72 9.70
N LEU A 6 -23.42 7.42 9.46
CA LEU A 6 -23.41 8.82 9.05
C LEU A 6 -24.23 9.01 7.78
N TYR A 7 -23.96 8.21 6.74
CA TYR A 7 -24.69 8.26 5.47
C TYR A 7 -26.21 8.09 5.65
N MET A 8 -26.65 7.15 6.49
CA MET A 8 -28.08 6.98 6.78
C MET A 8 -28.70 8.21 7.45
N TRP A 9 -27.99 8.85 8.38
CA TRP A 9 -28.47 10.06 9.05
C TRP A 9 -28.46 11.27 8.10
N GLU A 10 -27.47 11.39 7.23
CA GLU A 10 -27.44 12.42 6.19
C GLU A 10 -28.56 12.26 5.18
N ALA A 11 -28.86 11.02 4.75
CA ALA A 11 -30.00 10.76 3.89
C ALA A 11 -31.33 11.14 4.57
N LYS A 12 -31.44 10.90 5.88
CA LYS A 12 -32.60 11.32 6.67
C LYS A 12 -32.66 12.84 6.82
N LEU A 13 -31.53 13.50 7.06
CA LEU A 13 -31.43 14.96 7.13
C LEU A 13 -31.90 15.59 5.82
N PHE A 14 -31.38 15.11 4.69
CA PHE A 14 -31.76 15.56 3.36
C PHE A 14 -33.27 15.42 3.11
N ALA A 15 -33.87 14.29 3.52
CA ALA A 15 -35.30 14.08 3.40
C ALA A 15 -36.10 15.12 4.20
N GLU A 16 -35.70 15.42 5.44
CA GLU A 16 -36.43 16.41 6.26
C GLU A 16 -36.21 17.85 5.83
N VAL A 17 -35.01 18.22 5.39
CA VAL A 17 -34.76 19.53 4.79
C VAL A 17 -35.64 19.71 3.53
N THR A 18 -35.80 18.65 2.74
CA THR A 18 -36.69 18.68 1.55
C THR A 18 -38.16 18.88 1.94
N VAL A 19 -38.62 18.29 3.05
CA VAL A 19 -39.97 18.48 3.57
C VAL A 19 -40.17 19.91 4.10
N GLU A 20 -39.21 20.41 4.88
CA GLU A 20 -39.22 21.77 5.42
C GLU A 20 -39.28 22.81 4.30
N GLU A 21 -38.43 22.68 3.27
CA GLU A 21 -38.39 23.62 2.15
C GLU A 21 -39.71 23.63 1.35
N LYS A 22 -40.32 22.46 1.14
CA LYS A 22 -41.66 22.36 0.52
C LYS A 22 -42.73 23.06 1.37
N LEU A 23 -42.67 22.93 2.69
CA LEU A 23 -43.60 23.61 3.60
C LEU A 23 -43.38 25.13 3.59
N ARG A 24 -42.13 25.59 3.52
CA ARG A 24 -41.78 27.01 3.38
C ARG A 24 -42.39 27.63 2.13
N VAL A 25 -42.29 26.94 0.99
CA VAL A 25 -42.94 27.37 -0.26
C VAL A 25 -44.47 27.45 -0.10
N LEU A 26 -45.11 26.50 0.60
CA LEU A 26 -46.56 26.54 0.84
C LEU A 26 -46.95 27.68 1.78
N TYR A 27 -46.18 27.89 2.84
CA TYR A 27 -46.35 29.01 3.77
C TYR A 27 -46.29 30.34 3.03
N GLU A 28 -45.28 30.56 2.18
CA GLU A 28 -45.13 31.80 1.42
C GLU A 28 -46.32 32.07 0.49
N ARG A 29 -46.82 31.03 -0.19
CA ARG A 29 -48.02 31.15 -1.04
C ARG A 29 -49.25 31.50 -0.22
N GLY A 30 -49.47 30.79 0.90
CA GLY A 30 -50.60 31.06 1.80
C GLY A 30 -50.54 32.48 2.36
N TYR A 31 -49.35 32.93 2.76
CA TYR A 31 -49.13 34.27 3.28
C TYR A 31 -49.41 35.36 2.23
N LYS A 32 -48.98 35.15 0.97
CA LYS A 32 -49.32 36.05 -0.15
C LYS A 32 -50.82 36.13 -0.40
N VAL A 33 -51.56 35.02 -0.27
CA VAL A 33 -53.03 35.00 -0.41
C VAL A 33 -53.69 35.77 0.74
N LEU A 34 -53.29 35.48 1.99
CA LEU A 34 -53.79 36.18 3.18
C LEU A 34 -53.61 37.70 3.06
N LYS A 35 -52.40 38.14 2.69
CA LYS A 35 -52.08 39.57 2.50
C LYS A 35 -52.98 40.23 1.44
N LYS A 36 -53.30 39.52 0.35
CA LYS A 36 -54.22 40.04 -0.68
C LYS A 36 -55.65 40.17 -0.16
N LEU A 37 -56.16 39.15 0.54
CA LEU A 37 -57.52 39.17 1.10
C LEU A 37 -57.70 40.33 2.07
N ASP A 38 -56.72 40.53 2.95
CA ASP A 38 -56.68 41.63 3.92
C ASP A 38 -56.69 43.00 3.22
N GLN A 39 -55.83 43.20 2.21
CA GLN A 39 -55.77 44.44 1.42
C GLN A 39 -57.06 44.74 0.64
N THR A 40 -57.76 43.71 0.17
CA THR A 40 -59.01 43.87 -0.59
C THR A 40 -60.25 44.02 0.29
N GLY A 41 -60.10 43.95 1.61
CA GLY A 41 -61.25 44.01 2.54
C GLY A 41 -62.21 42.84 2.39
N ALA A 42 -61.67 41.62 2.16
CA ALA A 42 -62.48 40.41 2.03
C ALA A 42 -63.30 40.12 3.31
N GLU A 43 -64.32 39.27 3.19
CA GLU A 43 -65.17 38.90 4.33
C GLU A 43 -64.33 38.28 5.48
N PRO A 44 -64.63 38.61 6.75
CA PRO A 44 -63.85 38.15 7.90
C PRO A 44 -63.65 36.63 7.98
N SER A 45 -64.65 35.84 7.55
CA SER A 45 -64.56 34.37 7.51
C SER A 45 -63.46 33.87 6.57
N LYS A 46 -63.32 34.47 5.38
CA LYS A 46 -62.30 34.10 4.39
C LYS A 46 -60.90 34.47 4.85
N ILE A 47 -60.75 35.61 5.52
CA ILE A 47 -59.49 36.02 6.13
C ILE A 47 -59.11 35.03 7.24
N TYR A 48 -60.05 34.67 8.11
CA TYR A 48 -59.84 33.69 9.17
C TYR A 48 -59.40 32.31 8.64
N GLU A 49 -60.04 31.82 7.57
CA GLU A 49 -59.65 30.57 6.92
C GLU A 49 -58.21 30.63 6.37
N ALA A 50 -57.85 31.72 5.68
CA ALA A 50 -56.50 31.91 5.15
C ALA A 50 -55.46 32.00 6.27
N GLU A 51 -55.76 32.70 7.37
CA GLU A 51 -54.90 32.74 8.55
C GLU A 51 -54.69 31.35 9.16
N ALA A 52 -55.74 30.55 9.29
CA ALA A 52 -55.65 29.20 9.83
C ALA A 52 -54.71 28.33 9.01
N VAL A 53 -54.79 28.42 7.67
CA VAL A 53 -53.89 27.72 6.75
C VAL A 53 -52.44 28.19 6.91
N VAL A 54 -52.19 29.50 7.02
CA VAL A 54 -50.83 30.04 7.23
C VAL A 54 -50.25 29.58 8.58
N LYS A 55 -51.03 29.66 9.66
CA LYS A 55 -50.64 29.20 11.01
C LYS A 55 -50.34 27.70 11.01
N LEU A 56 -51.12 26.89 10.29
CA LEU A 56 -50.88 25.46 10.15
C LEU A 56 -49.54 25.17 9.44
N HIS A 57 -49.25 25.83 8.32
CA HIS A 57 -47.98 25.66 7.62
C HIS A 57 -46.79 26.08 8.48
N LEU A 58 -46.90 27.22 9.17
CA LEU A 58 -45.84 27.69 10.08
C LEU A 58 -45.57 26.69 11.21
N SER A 59 -46.63 26.13 11.81
CA SER A 59 -46.49 25.08 12.83
C SER A 59 -45.75 23.85 12.27
N LYS A 60 -46.08 23.41 11.05
CA LYS A 60 -45.39 22.28 10.40
C LYS A 60 -43.93 22.58 10.07
N ILE A 61 -43.61 23.79 9.61
CA ILE A 61 -42.22 24.24 9.41
C ILE A 61 -41.44 24.15 10.72
N ASN A 62 -41.99 24.70 11.81
CA ASN A 62 -41.33 24.65 13.12
C ASN A 62 -41.07 23.22 13.60
N VAL A 63 -41.99 22.28 13.33
CA VAL A 63 -41.77 20.85 13.63
C VAL A 63 -40.64 20.27 12.77
N ALA A 64 -40.62 20.56 11.47
CA ALA A 64 -39.59 20.08 10.56
C ALA A 64 -38.21 20.64 10.92
N VAL A 65 -38.11 21.93 11.27
CA VAL A 65 -36.86 22.57 11.75
C VAL A 65 -36.32 21.87 12.99
N ARG A 66 -37.18 21.58 13.98
CA ARG A 66 -36.76 20.83 15.19
C ARG A 66 -36.28 19.41 14.87
N ALA A 67 -36.89 18.76 13.87
CA ALA A 67 -36.46 17.46 13.41
C ALA A 67 -35.06 17.53 12.74
N VAL A 68 -34.84 18.54 11.89
CA VAL A 68 -33.54 18.84 11.28
C VAL A 68 -32.48 19.07 12.35
N GLU A 69 -32.72 19.93 13.33
CA GLU A 69 -31.81 20.19 14.47
C GLU A 69 -31.45 18.91 15.22
N THR A 70 -32.45 18.08 15.52
CA THR A 70 -32.25 16.80 16.23
C THR A 70 -31.39 15.83 15.42
N ILE A 71 -31.61 15.76 14.10
CA ILE A 71 -30.84 14.91 13.19
C ILE A 71 -29.40 15.43 13.07
N SER A 72 -29.20 16.73 12.87
CA SER A 72 -27.88 17.36 12.78
C SER A 72 -27.07 17.13 14.06
N MET A 73 -27.68 17.33 15.23
CA MET A 73 -27.01 17.04 16.51
C MET A 73 -26.64 15.57 16.64
N ARG A 74 -27.43 14.65 16.08
CA ARG A 74 -27.08 13.23 16.03
C ARG A 74 -25.89 12.96 15.11
N ILE A 75 -25.81 13.61 13.95
CA ILE A 75 -24.67 13.53 13.03
C ILE A 75 -23.40 14.06 13.71
N HIS A 76 -23.47 15.24 14.35
CA HIS A 76 -22.35 15.83 15.09
C HIS A 76 -21.84 14.88 16.18
N LYS A 77 -22.74 14.28 16.95
CA LYS A 77 -22.36 13.29 17.96
C LYS A 77 -21.62 12.08 17.38
N ILE A 78 -22.09 11.55 16.24
CA ILE A 78 -21.42 10.42 15.58
C ILE A 78 -20.04 10.85 15.03
N ARG A 79 -19.93 12.06 14.47
CA ARG A 79 -18.66 12.64 13.99
C ARG A 79 -17.65 12.79 15.14
N ASP A 80 -18.06 13.44 16.23
CA ASP A 80 -17.15 13.90 17.28
C ASP A 80 -16.80 12.80 18.29
N GLU A 81 -17.67 11.80 18.47
CA GLU A 81 -17.42 10.69 19.41
C GLU A 81 -16.97 9.40 18.71
N GLU A 82 -17.65 8.98 17.63
CA GLU A 82 -17.42 7.68 17.00
C GLU A 82 -16.39 7.75 15.87
N LEU A 83 -16.58 8.67 14.93
CA LEU A 83 -15.69 8.82 13.78
C LEU A 83 -14.31 9.33 14.22
N TRP A 84 -14.29 10.30 15.15
CA TRP A 84 -13.05 10.79 15.76
C TRP A 84 -12.17 9.66 16.29
N PHE A 85 -12.74 8.77 17.10
CA PHE A 85 -12.00 7.65 17.67
C PHE A 85 -11.43 6.73 16.58
N GLN A 86 -12.25 6.40 15.57
CA GLN A 86 -11.80 5.57 14.45
C GLN A 86 -10.69 6.23 13.62
N VAL A 87 -10.75 7.55 13.41
CA VAL A 87 -9.70 8.30 12.71
C VAL A 87 -8.38 8.19 13.46
N ILE A 88 -8.40 8.36 14.78
CA ILE A 88 -7.20 8.25 15.62
C ILE A 88 -6.65 6.81 15.61
N GLU A 89 -7.51 5.80 15.67
CA GLU A 89 -7.09 4.40 15.55
C GLU A 89 -6.42 4.12 14.20
N ILE A 90 -7.01 4.62 13.11
CA ILE A 90 -6.46 4.48 11.75
C ILE A 90 -5.09 5.16 11.64
N ILE A 91 -4.96 6.40 12.11
CA ILE A 91 -3.68 7.14 12.10
C ILE A 91 -2.61 6.36 12.89
N ASN A 92 -2.96 5.85 14.07
CA ASN A 92 -2.03 5.04 14.89
C ASN A 92 -1.68 3.71 14.21
N GLY A 93 -2.64 3.04 13.59
CA GLY A 93 -2.40 1.82 12.81
C GLY A 93 -1.43 2.05 11.67
N PHE A 94 -1.62 3.13 10.91
CA PHE A 94 -0.69 3.51 9.84
C PHE A 94 0.71 3.83 10.36
N LYS A 95 0.80 4.59 11.45
CA LYS A 95 2.08 4.91 12.10
C LYS A 95 2.86 3.65 12.47
N GLU A 96 2.20 2.65 13.08
CA GLU A 96 2.85 1.38 13.42
C GLU A 96 3.22 0.55 12.19
N MET A 97 2.34 0.48 11.19
CA MET A 97 2.63 -0.20 9.92
C MET A 97 3.87 0.38 9.24
N TRP A 98 3.96 1.70 9.11
CA TRP A 98 5.10 2.38 8.48
C TRP A 98 6.39 2.19 9.27
N ARG A 99 6.34 2.27 10.60
CA ARG A 99 7.49 1.96 11.47
C ARG A 99 7.98 0.53 11.28
N PHE A 100 7.07 -0.44 11.21
CA PHE A 100 7.41 -1.82 10.96
C PHE A 100 8.07 -2.01 9.59
N LEU A 101 7.47 -1.43 8.55
CA LEU A 101 7.98 -1.52 7.19
C LEU A 101 9.38 -0.91 7.05
N ALA A 102 9.62 0.26 7.66
CA ALA A 102 10.93 0.89 7.71
C ALA A 102 11.98 0.01 8.41
N LYS A 103 11.63 -0.64 9.53
CA LYS A 103 12.52 -1.59 10.23
C LYS A 103 12.87 -2.78 9.34
N CYS A 104 11.90 -3.33 8.62
CA CYS A 104 12.09 -4.45 7.69
C CYS A 104 13.04 -4.07 6.54
N HIS A 105 12.79 -2.94 5.88
CA HIS A 105 13.64 -2.44 4.78
C HIS A 105 15.05 -2.13 5.26
N HIS A 106 15.21 -1.55 6.46
CA HIS A 106 16.54 -1.31 7.02
C HIS A 106 17.33 -2.62 7.26
N LYS A 107 16.66 -3.69 7.73
CA LYS A 107 17.28 -5.01 7.88
C LYS A 107 17.66 -5.62 6.52
N GLN A 108 16.77 -5.53 5.53
CA GLN A 108 17.01 -6.02 4.17
C GLN A 108 18.20 -5.29 3.52
N PHE A 109 18.20 -3.96 3.60
CA PHE A 109 19.30 -3.13 3.11
C PHE A 109 20.63 -3.51 3.76
N ARG A 110 20.66 -3.69 5.09
CA ARG A 110 21.86 -4.12 5.81
C ARG A 110 22.35 -5.50 5.36
N ALA A 111 21.44 -6.44 5.12
CA ALA A 111 21.80 -7.77 4.62
C ALA A 111 22.40 -7.70 3.20
N ILE A 112 21.78 -6.93 2.30
CA ILE A 112 22.25 -6.73 0.92
C ILE A 112 23.62 -6.05 0.88
N THR A 113 23.82 -5.01 1.69
CA THR A 113 25.10 -4.30 1.74
C THR A 113 26.23 -5.20 2.25
N ARG A 114 25.95 -6.08 3.22
CA ARG A 114 26.91 -7.08 3.70
C ARG A 114 27.20 -8.16 2.65
N SER A 115 26.19 -8.61 1.90
CA SER A 115 26.39 -9.61 0.84
C SER A 115 27.16 -9.07 -0.36
N LYS A 116 27.08 -7.77 -0.67
CA LYS A 116 27.95 -7.10 -1.66
C LYS A 116 29.44 -7.18 -1.30
N SER A 117 29.80 -7.37 -0.02
CA SER A 117 31.17 -7.64 0.41
C SER A 117 31.57 -9.12 0.31
N CYS A 118 30.60 -10.01 0.08
CA CYS A 118 30.79 -11.47 -0.04
C CYS A 118 30.63 -11.97 -1.49
N VAL A 119 30.95 -11.12 -2.49
CA VAL A 119 30.89 -11.47 -3.93
C VAL A 119 31.77 -12.68 -4.28
N HIS A 120 32.67 -13.11 -3.38
CA HIS A 120 33.46 -14.32 -3.55
C HIS A 120 32.78 -15.63 -3.12
N ILE A 121 31.54 -15.63 -2.61
CA ILE A 121 30.88 -16.84 -2.09
C ILE A 121 29.53 -17.06 -2.77
N VAL A 122 29.52 -17.39 -4.07
CA VAL A 122 28.39 -18.13 -4.66
C VAL A 122 28.93 -19.23 -5.56
N GLU A 123 29.40 -20.30 -4.94
CA GLU A 123 29.66 -21.60 -5.58
C GLU A 123 28.37 -22.37 -5.95
N LYS A 124 27.18 -21.77 -5.85
CA LYS A 124 25.90 -22.47 -6.11
C LYS A 124 25.18 -21.90 -7.33
N GLY A 125 25.17 -22.69 -8.41
CA GLY A 125 24.60 -22.45 -9.76
C GLY A 125 23.13 -21.97 -9.88
N SER A 126 22.39 -22.54 -10.85
CA SER A 126 21.09 -22.05 -11.38
C SER A 126 19.98 -21.72 -10.37
N SER A 127 20.05 -22.25 -9.15
CA SER A 127 19.13 -21.94 -8.03
C SER A 127 19.25 -20.50 -7.53
N SER A 128 20.45 -19.91 -7.58
CA SER A 128 20.68 -18.51 -7.17
C SER A 128 19.99 -17.54 -8.13
N ARG A 129 20.01 -17.83 -9.44
CA ARG A 129 19.36 -17.03 -10.49
C ARG A 129 17.85 -16.95 -10.35
N LYS A 130 17.20 -18.08 -10.10
CA LYS A 130 15.73 -18.14 -9.91
C LYS A 130 15.30 -17.31 -8.67
N ALA A 131 16.11 -17.32 -7.62
CA ALA A 131 15.85 -16.51 -6.44
C ALA A 131 15.96 -15.00 -6.74
N THR A 132 17.00 -14.57 -7.44
CA THR A 132 17.18 -13.16 -7.86
C THR A 132 15.99 -12.66 -8.69
N GLN A 133 15.58 -13.43 -9.71
CA GLN A 133 14.43 -13.09 -10.56
C GLN A 133 13.12 -13.00 -9.76
N LYS A 134 12.92 -13.92 -8.81
CA LYS A 134 11.74 -13.88 -7.94
C LYS A 134 11.73 -12.61 -7.08
N VAL A 135 12.87 -12.21 -6.52
CA VAL A 135 12.97 -10.98 -5.72
C VAL A 135 12.70 -9.73 -6.57
N GLU A 136 13.29 -9.63 -7.76
CA GLU A 136 13.04 -8.54 -8.71
C GLU A 136 11.53 -8.38 -9.01
N GLU A 137 10.86 -9.48 -9.34
CA GLU A 137 9.43 -9.51 -9.62
C GLU A 137 8.59 -9.11 -8.40
N GLN A 138 8.99 -9.53 -7.18
CA GLN A 138 8.32 -9.09 -5.95
C GLN A 138 8.49 -7.59 -5.70
N ILE A 139 9.68 -7.02 -5.96
CA ILE A 139 9.93 -5.58 -5.82
C ILE A 139 9.07 -4.79 -6.81
N ARG A 140 8.95 -5.26 -8.06
CA ARG A 140 8.10 -4.64 -9.08
C ARG A 140 6.63 -4.60 -8.63
N ARG A 141 6.09 -5.74 -8.19
CA ARG A 141 4.71 -5.82 -7.66
C ARG A 141 4.52 -4.94 -6.43
N TYR A 142 5.48 -4.96 -5.52
CA TYR A 142 5.46 -4.12 -4.33
C TYR A 142 5.42 -2.63 -4.69
N ARG A 143 6.17 -2.19 -5.70
CA ARG A 143 6.15 -0.79 -6.18
C ARG A 143 4.77 -0.39 -6.69
N GLU A 144 4.14 -1.25 -7.50
CA GLU A 144 2.78 -1.02 -8.03
C GLU A 144 1.75 -0.97 -6.90
N SER A 145 1.79 -1.93 -5.98
CA SER A 145 0.91 -1.96 -4.81
C SER A 145 1.14 -0.77 -3.88
N LEU A 146 2.39 -0.35 -3.66
CA LEU A 146 2.74 0.81 -2.84
C LEU A 146 2.19 2.09 -3.45
N ARG A 147 2.29 2.26 -4.77
CA ARG A 147 1.70 3.40 -5.46
C ARG A 147 0.17 3.45 -5.28
N GLY A 148 -0.50 2.34 -5.59
CA GLY A 148 -1.96 2.25 -5.42
C GLY A 148 -2.39 2.48 -3.97
N TYR A 149 -1.59 2.02 -3.01
CA TYR A 149 -1.82 2.28 -1.59
C TYR A 149 -1.67 3.77 -1.22
N ILE A 150 -0.62 4.45 -1.69
CA ILE A 150 -0.42 5.89 -1.45
C ILE A 150 -1.58 6.68 -2.05
N ASP A 151 -1.98 6.36 -3.28
CA ASP A 151 -3.10 7.01 -3.97
C ASP A 151 -4.42 6.81 -3.21
N ALA A 152 -4.72 5.57 -2.78
CA ALA A 152 -5.93 5.26 -2.03
C ALA A 152 -5.96 5.95 -0.66
N HIS A 153 -4.83 5.96 0.06
CA HIS A 153 -4.72 6.61 1.36
C HIS A 153 -4.91 8.13 1.24
N ARG A 154 -4.24 8.77 0.27
CA ARG A 154 -4.41 10.21 -0.01
C ARG A 154 -5.85 10.53 -0.39
N GLY A 155 -6.46 9.72 -1.26
CA GLY A 155 -7.86 9.89 -1.66
C GLY A 155 -8.84 9.79 -0.49
N PHE A 156 -8.65 8.80 0.38
CA PHE A 156 -9.47 8.64 1.60
C PHE A 156 -9.39 9.86 2.51
N VAL A 157 -8.17 10.30 2.87
CA VAL A 157 -7.97 11.44 3.78
C VAL A 157 -8.55 12.72 3.20
N LYS A 158 -8.38 12.92 1.88
CA LYS A 158 -8.95 14.07 1.16
C LYS A 158 -10.47 14.08 1.22
N LEU A 159 -11.12 12.96 0.87
CA LEU A 159 -12.59 12.86 0.91
C LEU A 159 -13.14 13.07 2.32
N LEU A 160 -12.47 12.52 3.33
CA LEU A 160 -12.85 12.73 4.73
C LEU A 160 -12.75 14.21 5.13
N ASN A 161 -11.65 14.87 4.78
CA ASN A 161 -11.45 16.28 5.10
C ASN A 161 -12.43 17.19 4.36
N GLU A 162 -12.70 16.92 3.07
CA GLU A 162 -13.72 17.63 2.30
C GLU A 162 -15.12 17.45 2.90
N TRP A 163 -15.46 16.23 3.33
CA TRP A 163 -16.72 15.95 4.01
C TRP A 163 -16.82 16.73 5.32
N LEU A 164 -15.79 16.74 6.16
CA LEU A 164 -15.76 17.50 7.40
C LEU A 164 -15.99 19.00 7.12
N ASN A 165 -15.24 19.59 6.20
CA ASN A 165 -15.35 21.04 5.93
C ASN A 165 -16.72 21.46 5.38
N ARG A 166 -17.45 20.58 4.69
CA ARG A 166 -18.84 20.84 4.26
C ARG A 166 -19.85 20.80 5.41
N ASN A 167 -19.47 20.18 6.54
CA ASN A 167 -20.29 20.06 7.74
C ASN A 167 -19.96 21.13 8.79
N ILE A 168 -19.22 22.19 8.42
CA ILE A 168 -19.06 23.38 9.26
C ILE A 168 -20.25 24.30 8.98
N THR A 169 -21.15 24.42 9.95
CA THR A 169 -22.24 25.40 9.91
C THR A 169 -21.66 26.81 10.11
N GLU A 170 -22.00 27.74 9.21
CA GLU A 170 -21.57 29.15 9.28
C GLU A 170 -22.06 29.89 10.55
N ASP A 171 -23.01 29.32 11.29
CA ASP A 171 -23.62 29.91 12.51
C ASP A 171 -22.86 29.62 13.82
N ASP A 172 -21.78 28.83 13.81
CA ASP A 172 -20.93 28.58 15.00
C ASP A 172 -19.93 29.73 15.24
N GLU A 173 -20.36 30.99 15.09
CA GLU A 173 -19.61 32.17 15.55
C GLU A 173 -19.59 32.29 17.09
N THR A 174 -20.30 31.43 17.81
CA THR A 174 -20.04 31.23 19.23
C THR A 174 -18.70 30.51 19.41
N GLU A 175 -17.78 31.12 20.16
CA GLU A 175 -16.41 30.71 20.54
C GLU A 175 -16.27 29.29 21.17
N ILE A 176 -16.91 28.28 20.60
CA ILE A 176 -16.73 26.87 20.96
C ILE A 176 -15.65 26.34 20.02
N GLU A 177 -14.53 25.99 20.60
CA GLU A 177 -13.39 25.38 19.91
C GLU A 177 -13.88 24.26 18.98
N ALA A 178 -13.61 24.41 17.68
CA ALA A 178 -14.03 23.45 16.67
C ALA A 178 -13.56 22.03 17.06
N PRO A 179 -14.39 20.98 16.88
CA PRO A 179 -14.02 19.63 17.31
C PRO A 179 -12.64 19.18 16.79
N GLU A 180 -11.87 18.46 17.61
CA GLU A 180 -10.48 18.11 17.29
C GLU A 180 -10.31 17.34 15.97
N ILE A 181 -11.35 16.61 15.55
CA ILE A 181 -11.37 15.86 14.29
C ILE A 181 -11.09 16.75 13.07
N PHE A 182 -11.56 18.00 13.06
CA PHE A 182 -11.32 18.94 11.97
C PHE A 182 -9.84 19.29 11.85
N ARG A 183 -9.23 19.65 12.98
CA ARG A 183 -7.80 19.99 13.05
C ARG A 183 -6.93 18.80 12.67
N VAL A 184 -7.18 17.62 13.26
CA VAL A 184 -6.38 16.42 12.99
C VAL A 184 -6.51 15.95 11.56
N CYS A 185 -7.71 15.94 10.97
CA CYS A 185 -7.87 15.53 9.57
C CYS A 185 -7.20 16.53 8.61
N SER A 186 -7.24 17.82 8.93
CA SER A 186 -6.55 18.86 8.14
C SER A 186 -5.03 18.72 8.23
N GLU A 187 -4.49 18.50 9.43
CA GLU A 187 -3.07 18.22 9.62
C GLU A 187 -2.66 16.93 8.91
N TRP A 188 -3.44 15.87 9.05
CA TRP A 188 -3.19 14.59 8.40
C TRP A 188 -3.18 14.72 6.87
N LEU A 189 -4.11 15.50 6.30
CA LEU A 189 -4.12 15.80 4.87
C LEU A 189 -2.85 16.53 4.43
N ARG A 190 -2.44 17.56 5.17
CA ARG A 190 -1.20 18.29 4.88
C ARG A 190 0.02 17.38 4.92
N GLU A 191 0.11 16.50 5.92
CA GLU A 191 1.23 15.57 6.04
C GLU A 191 1.22 14.48 4.95
N ILE A 192 0.06 14.00 4.50
CA ILE A 192 0.01 13.00 3.42
C ILE A 192 0.28 13.62 2.04
N GLU A 193 -0.05 14.90 1.86
CA GLU A 193 0.29 15.67 0.66
C GLU A 193 1.77 16.04 0.60
N SER A 194 2.45 16.21 1.75
CA SER A 194 3.89 16.49 1.80
C SER A 194 4.77 15.28 1.50
N VAL A 195 4.21 14.06 1.45
CA VAL A 195 4.95 12.84 1.13
C VAL A 195 5.57 12.93 -0.26
N GLU A 196 6.90 12.81 -0.32
CA GLU A 196 7.68 12.80 -1.55
C GLU A 196 7.54 11.46 -2.31
N GLU A 197 6.33 11.19 -2.81
CA GLU A 197 5.93 9.95 -3.51
C GLU A 197 6.94 9.57 -4.59
N VAL A 198 7.36 10.54 -5.40
CA VAL A 198 8.34 10.32 -6.48
C VAL A 198 9.64 9.76 -5.92
N LYS A 199 10.16 10.31 -4.82
CA LYS A 199 11.42 9.82 -4.21
C LYS A 199 11.27 8.41 -3.65
N VAL A 200 10.17 8.13 -2.96
CA VAL A 200 9.90 6.80 -2.40
C VAL A 200 9.80 5.75 -3.51
N LEU A 201 9.02 6.02 -4.56
CA LEU A 201 8.86 5.09 -5.69
C LEU A 201 10.14 4.95 -6.51
N SER A 202 10.99 5.98 -6.55
CA SER A 202 12.30 5.93 -7.23
C SER A 202 13.30 5.08 -6.45
N ALA A 203 13.35 5.20 -5.12
CA ALA A 203 14.20 4.35 -4.29
C ALA A 203 13.86 2.85 -4.42
N VAL A 204 12.56 2.51 -4.51
CA VAL A 204 12.12 1.12 -4.75
C VAL A 204 12.50 0.67 -6.17
N GLU A 205 12.42 1.57 -7.16
CA GLU A 205 12.84 1.29 -8.53
C GLU A 205 14.36 1.06 -8.64
N GLU A 206 15.18 1.87 -7.97
CA GLU A 206 16.62 1.69 -7.89
C GLU A 206 16.97 0.32 -7.28
N MET A 207 16.27 -0.08 -6.22
CA MET A 207 16.42 -1.41 -5.64
C MET A 207 16.10 -2.51 -6.65
N ARG A 208 15.02 -2.35 -7.45
CA ARG A 208 14.68 -3.29 -8.52
C ARG A 208 15.81 -3.40 -9.56
N LEU A 209 16.36 -2.27 -10.00
CA LEU A 209 17.46 -2.21 -10.98
C LEU A 209 18.73 -2.91 -10.46
N ILE A 210 19.02 -2.85 -9.16
CA ILE A 210 20.14 -3.61 -8.56
C ILE A 210 19.93 -5.12 -8.75
N PHE A 211 18.73 -5.65 -8.46
CA PHE A 211 18.45 -7.08 -8.62
C PHE A 211 18.42 -7.50 -10.09
N GLN A 212 17.91 -6.65 -10.98
CA GLN A 212 17.95 -6.88 -12.42
C GLN A 212 19.41 -6.97 -12.91
N GLY A 213 20.26 -6.03 -12.50
CA GLY A 213 21.70 -6.04 -12.80
C GLY A 213 22.42 -7.27 -12.25
N LEU A 214 22.09 -7.71 -11.03
CA LEU A 214 22.61 -8.96 -10.45
C LEU A 214 22.19 -10.17 -11.29
N GLY A 215 20.94 -10.19 -11.78
CA GLY A 215 20.46 -11.24 -12.68
C GLY A 215 21.27 -11.34 -13.97
N PHE A 216 21.60 -10.20 -14.58
CA PHE A 216 22.47 -10.17 -15.77
C PHE A 216 23.89 -10.67 -15.49
N LYS A 217 24.49 -10.28 -14.35
CA LYS A 217 25.82 -10.76 -13.95
C LYS A 217 25.85 -12.28 -13.74
N GLN A 218 24.84 -12.83 -13.08
CA GLN A 218 24.72 -14.28 -12.86
C GLN A 218 24.63 -15.07 -14.18
N ILE A 219 23.98 -14.50 -15.21
CA ILE A 219 23.94 -15.11 -16.55
C ILE A 219 25.33 -15.13 -17.20
N GLU A 220 26.09 -14.03 -17.08
CA GLU A 220 27.43 -13.96 -17.66
C GLU A 220 28.42 -14.89 -16.93
N GLU A 221 28.38 -14.93 -15.60
CA GLU A 221 29.16 -15.86 -14.77
C GLU A 221 28.85 -17.33 -15.11
N GLU A 222 27.57 -17.67 -15.31
CA GLU A 222 27.15 -19.01 -15.73
C GLU A 222 27.69 -19.36 -17.13
N LYS A 223 27.68 -18.43 -18.09
CA LYS A 223 28.29 -18.64 -19.41
C LYS A 223 29.80 -18.85 -19.32
N GLN A 224 30.50 -18.04 -18.53
CA GLN A 224 31.94 -18.16 -18.33
C GLN A 224 32.29 -19.50 -17.68
N ARG A 225 31.58 -19.90 -16.63
CA ARG A 225 31.75 -21.22 -15.99
C ARG A 225 31.60 -22.36 -16.98
N MET A 226 30.57 -22.34 -17.82
CA MET A 226 30.35 -23.37 -18.85
C MET A 226 31.49 -23.41 -19.89
N ARG A 227 32.09 -22.26 -20.25
CA ARG A 227 33.26 -22.21 -21.15
C ARG A 227 34.49 -22.81 -20.47
N THR A 228 34.77 -22.44 -19.23
CA THR A 228 35.89 -22.98 -18.45
C THR A 228 35.76 -24.48 -18.26
N GLU A 229 34.57 -24.99 -17.93
CA GLU A 229 34.34 -26.42 -17.76
C GLU A 229 34.55 -27.21 -19.07
N ARG A 230 34.17 -26.64 -20.23
CA ARG A 230 34.47 -27.25 -21.54
C ARG A 230 35.97 -27.31 -21.81
N LEU A 231 36.68 -26.21 -21.57
CA LEU A 231 38.14 -26.15 -21.76
C LEU A 231 38.87 -27.12 -20.83
N CYS A 232 38.46 -27.22 -19.56
CA CYS A 232 39.01 -28.22 -18.63
C CYS A 232 38.79 -29.65 -19.13
N LYS A 233 37.56 -29.98 -19.57
CA LYS A 233 37.25 -31.32 -20.14
C LYS A 233 38.06 -31.62 -21.41
N GLU A 234 38.34 -30.62 -22.24
CA GLU A 234 39.19 -30.79 -23.42
C GLU A 234 40.67 -31.00 -23.05
N LEU A 235 41.17 -30.27 -22.05
CA LEU A 235 42.53 -30.46 -21.53
C LEU A 235 42.69 -31.83 -20.90
N GLU A 236 41.75 -32.27 -20.05
CA GLU A 236 41.74 -33.61 -19.45
C GLU A 236 41.76 -34.71 -20.52
N LYS A 237 40.98 -34.57 -21.59
CA LYS A 237 41.02 -35.53 -22.71
C LYS A 237 42.38 -35.55 -23.41
N LYS A 238 42.99 -34.38 -23.62
CA LYS A 238 44.31 -34.28 -24.26
C LYS A 238 45.42 -34.84 -23.37
N THR A 239 45.38 -34.61 -22.06
CA THR A 239 46.35 -35.19 -21.11
C THR A 239 46.22 -36.70 -21.05
N ASN A 240 44.99 -37.23 -20.93
CA ASN A 240 44.75 -38.67 -20.89
C ASN A 240 45.19 -39.35 -22.20
N GLY A 241 44.90 -38.74 -23.36
CA GLY A 241 45.36 -39.26 -24.65
C GLY A 241 46.89 -39.20 -24.81
N ALA A 242 47.55 -38.16 -24.28
CA ALA A 242 49.02 -38.08 -24.30
C ALA A 242 49.67 -39.14 -23.38
N GLU A 243 49.08 -39.40 -22.21
CA GLU A 243 49.51 -40.47 -21.31
C GLU A 243 49.33 -41.87 -21.94
N GLU A 244 48.24 -42.09 -22.68
CA GLU A 244 47.98 -43.35 -23.39
C GLU A 244 48.98 -43.59 -24.55
N ILE A 245 49.34 -42.53 -25.28
CA ILE A 245 50.37 -42.57 -26.34
C ILE A 245 51.77 -42.81 -25.74
N LEU A 246 52.10 -42.17 -24.62
CA LEU A 246 53.39 -42.38 -23.93
C LEU A 246 53.47 -43.78 -23.29
N GLY A 247 52.35 -44.29 -22.75
CA GLY A 247 52.26 -45.64 -22.21
C GLY A 247 52.39 -46.73 -23.29
N THR A 248 51.88 -46.49 -24.50
CA THR A 248 52.04 -47.41 -25.63
C THR A 248 53.45 -47.34 -26.25
N ALA A 249 54.10 -46.19 -26.26
CA ALA A 249 55.48 -46.05 -26.73
C ALA A 249 56.53 -46.76 -25.84
N PHE A 250 56.19 -47.10 -24.58
CA PHE A 250 57.09 -47.79 -23.65
C PHE A 250 56.96 -49.33 -23.65
N VAL A 251 56.07 -49.91 -24.48
CA VAL A 251 55.98 -51.36 -24.65
C VAL A 251 56.98 -51.81 -25.73
N PHE A 252 58.20 -52.16 -25.30
CA PHE A 252 59.20 -52.84 -26.14
C PHE A 252 58.67 -54.21 -26.63
N PRO A 253 58.94 -54.62 -27.88
CA PRO A 253 58.56 -55.95 -28.34
C PRO A 253 59.41 -57.02 -27.62
N ALA A 254 58.73 -58.03 -27.08
CA ALA A 254 59.36 -59.16 -26.42
C ALA A 254 60.24 -59.94 -27.41
N SER A 255 61.55 -60.00 -27.14
CA SER A 255 62.44 -61.00 -27.72
C SER A 255 62.54 -62.19 -26.77
N ASP A 256 62.00 -63.29 -27.27
CA ASP A 256 61.95 -64.63 -26.71
C ASP A 256 63.35 -65.28 -26.65
N SER A 257 63.79 -65.71 -25.46
CA SER A 257 64.69 -66.88 -25.27
C SER A 257 64.89 -67.19 -23.78
N GLY A 258 64.45 -68.38 -23.35
CA GLY A 258 64.57 -68.90 -21.98
C GLY A 258 65.98 -69.45 -21.59
N PRO A 259 66.08 -70.30 -20.55
CA PRO A 259 66.71 -69.89 -19.29
C PRO A 259 67.95 -70.71 -18.87
N ALA A 260 68.83 -70.15 -18.03
CA ALA A 260 69.84 -70.95 -17.29
C ALA A 260 70.28 -70.37 -15.93
N LYS A 261 69.81 -71.07 -14.88
CA LYS A 261 70.47 -71.52 -13.62
C LYS A 261 71.15 -70.55 -12.61
N LYS A 262 70.49 -70.53 -11.44
CA LYS A 262 70.95 -70.54 -10.03
C LYS A 262 72.43 -70.81 -9.70
N MET A 263 72.96 -70.00 -8.77
CA MET A 263 73.78 -70.35 -7.58
C MET A 263 73.59 -69.17 -6.59
N MET A 264 72.73 -69.23 -5.56
CA MET A 264 72.85 -69.89 -4.25
C MET A 264 74.11 -69.48 -3.47
N MET A 265 73.94 -68.61 -2.47
CA MET A 265 74.61 -68.62 -1.16
C MET A 265 73.85 -67.68 -0.22
N GLU A 266 73.09 -68.28 0.70
CA GLU A 266 72.75 -67.78 2.04
C GLU A 266 73.52 -68.70 3.02
N PRO A 267 73.59 -68.51 4.37
CA PRO A 267 72.61 -67.81 5.21
C PRO A 267 73.19 -67.10 6.48
N GLU A 268 72.27 -66.58 7.29
CA GLU A 268 72.26 -66.56 8.78
C GLU A 268 72.54 -65.26 9.59
N PHE A 269 71.42 -64.71 10.10
CA PHE A 269 71.03 -64.54 11.52
C PHE A 269 71.65 -63.50 12.50
N ARG A 270 70.68 -62.90 13.25
CA ARG A 270 70.69 -62.27 14.60
C ARG A 270 71.31 -60.87 14.69
N LYS A 271 70.71 -59.85 15.32
CA LYS A 271 69.68 -59.71 16.37
C LYS A 271 68.80 -58.49 16.06
#